data_AF-A0A6G3ML54-F1
#
_entry.id   AF-A0A6G3ML54-F1
#
_cell.length_a   1.000
_cell.length_b   1.000
_cell.length_c   1.000
_cell.angle_alpha   90.00
_cell.angle_beta   90.00
_cell.angle_gamma   90.00
#
_symmetry.space_group_name_H-M   'P 1'
#
loop_
_entity.id
_entity.type
_entity.pdbx_description
1 polymer ?
#
loop_
_entity_poly.entity_id
_entity_poly.type
_entity_poly.pdbx_seq_one_letter_code
_entity_poly.pdbx_strand_id
1 'polypeptide(L)'
;MTLTVTSKKTTPFLDQNPGTSGLRKKTEIFMQQNYTENFIQSIFANLSLETRKSGTLVIGGDGRYYCVEAAKIAIKIAAANQIKKIIICYNGLGSTPAISHLINKYSAIGAIILTASHN
;
A
#
# COMPACT_ATOMS: atom_id res chain seq x y z
N MET A 1 0.82 23.88 -7.04
CA MET A 1 -0.35 23.21 -6.43
C MET A 1 0.07 22.68 -5.07
N THR A 2 -0.70 22.95 -4.02
CA THR A 2 -0.44 22.45 -2.66
C THR A 2 -1.51 21.43 -2.32
N LEU A 3 -1.10 20.24 -1.84
CA LEU A 3 -2.03 19.20 -1.39
C LEU A 3 -2.31 19.38 0.10
N THR A 4 -3.55 19.20 0.53
CA THR A 4 -3.95 19.29 1.94
C THR A 4 -4.00 17.90 2.57
N VAL A 5 -3.40 17.75 3.75
CA VAL A 5 -3.53 16.54 4.57
C VAL A 5 -4.75 16.66 5.47
N THR A 6 -5.61 15.64 5.47
CA THR A 6 -6.81 15.58 6.31
C THR A 6 -6.81 14.31 7.14
N SER A 7 -7.22 14.41 8.41
CA SER A 7 -7.51 13.25 9.25
C SER A 7 -8.96 12.79 9.06
N LYS A 8 -9.20 11.48 9.01
CA LYS A 8 -10.53 10.88 8.85
C LYS A 8 -10.80 9.94 10.01
N LYS A 9 -11.95 10.11 10.67
CA LYS A 9 -12.42 9.17 11.69
C LYS A 9 -12.81 7.85 11.03
N THR A 10 -12.47 6.75 11.65
CA THR A 10 -12.74 5.38 11.19
C THR A 10 -12.90 4.45 12.39
N THR A 11 -13.40 3.24 12.14
CA THR A 11 -13.59 2.18 13.14
C THR A 11 -12.67 1.01 12.79
N PRO A 12 -11.97 0.39 13.75
CA PRO A 12 -11.10 -0.75 13.46
C PRO A 12 -11.89 -1.96 12.95
N PHE A 13 -11.28 -2.73 12.06
CA PHE A 13 -11.78 -4.03 11.63
C PHE A 13 -11.03 -5.14 12.38
N LEU A 14 -11.75 -6.13 12.87
CA LEU A 14 -11.17 -7.22 13.67
C LEU A 14 -10.54 -8.33 12.83
N ASP A 15 -10.73 -8.30 11.50
CA ASP A 15 -10.36 -9.37 10.59
C ASP A 15 -9.19 -9.02 9.65
N GLN A 16 -8.50 -7.90 9.91
CA GLN A 16 -7.33 -7.41 9.16
C GLN A 16 -6.01 -8.02 9.66
N ASN A 17 -6.00 -9.34 9.88
CA ASN A 17 -4.80 -10.06 10.27
C ASN A 17 -4.10 -10.63 9.01
N PRO A 18 -2.94 -10.10 8.58
CA PRO A 18 -2.23 -10.62 7.42
C PRO A 18 -1.64 -12.00 7.72
N GLY A 19 -1.79 -12.93 6.78
CA GLY A 19 -1.09 -14.22 6.84
C GLY A 19 0.34 -14.12 6.30
N THR A 20 0.99 -15.27 6.14
CA THR A 20 2.35 -15.37 5.57
C THR A 20 2.50 -14.72 4.19
N SER A 21 1.41 -14.68 3.42
CA SER A 21 1.36 -14.13 2.07
C SER A 21 0.51 -12.86 1.97
N GLY A 22 0.41 -12.09 3.07
CA GLY A 22 -0.36 -10.85 3.14
C GLY A 22 -1.81 -11.02 3.58
N LEU A 23 -2.57 -9.92 3.58
CA LEU A 23 -4.00 -9.92 3.86
C LEU A 23 -4.77 -10.26 2.58
N ARG A 24 -5.50 -11.38 2.59
CA ARG A 24 -6.35 -11.81 1.47
C ARG A 24 -7.79 -11.89 1.90
N LYS A 25 -8.67 -11.24 1.14
CA LYS A 25 -10.12 -11.20 1.32
C LYS A 25 -10.78 -11.14 -0.06
N LYS A 26 -12.08 -11.42 -0.12
CA LYS A 26 -12.88 -11.17 -1.32
C LYS A 26 -12.79 -9.70 -1.69
N THR A 27 -12.77 -9.38 -2.99
CA THR A 27 -12.68 -7.99 -3.48
C THR A 27 -13.76 -7.09 -2.88
N GLU A 28 -14.99 -7.60 -2.74
CA GLU A 28 -16.11 -6.88 -2.11
C GLU A 28 -15.81 -6.41 -0.69
N ILE A 29 -14.99 -7.15 0.08
CA ILE A 29 -14.59 -6.77 1.43
C ILE A 29 -13.63 -5.57 1.38
N PHE A 30 -12.64 -5.60 0.48
CA PHE A 30 -11.71 -4.48 0.31
C PHE A 30 -12.38 -3.19 -0.15
N MET A 31 -13.46 -3.32 -0.92
CA MET A 31 -14.29 -2.19 -1.39
C MET A 31 -15.21 -1.61 -0.31
N GLN A 32 -15.33 -2.25 0.86
CA GLN A 32 -16.06 -1.65 1.97
C GLN A 32 -15.38 -0.36 2.42
N GLN A 33 -16.19 0.60 2.84
CA GLN A 33 -15.70 1.90 3.29
C GLN A 33 -14.62 1.74 4.36
N ASN A 34 -13.49 2.41 4.16
CA ASN A 34 -12.33 2.43 5.04
C ASN A 34 -11.61 1.08 5.26
N TYR A 35 -12.02 -0.02 4.62
CA TYR A 35 -11.35 -1.31 4.83
C TYR A 35 -9.91 -1.25 4.31
N THR A 36 -9.74 -0.87 3.04
CA THR A 36 -8.42 -0.74 2.41
C THR A 36 -7.58 0.35 3.10
N GLU A 37 -8.19 1.48 3.43
CA GLU A 37 -7.54 2.61 4.09
C GLU A 37 -7.00 2.24 5.46
N ASN A 38 -7.80 1.57 6.30
CA ASN A 38 -7.40 1.18 7.64
C ASN A 38 -6.21 0.24 7.61
N PHE A 39 -6.23 -0.75 6.71
CA PHE A 39 -5.13 -1.71 6.61
C PHE A 39 -3.83 -1.02 6.17
N ILE A 40 -3.89 -0.17 5.14
CA ILE A 40 -2.73 0.59 4.66
C ILE A 40 -2.20 1.55 5.72
N GLN A 41 -3.08 2.27 6.43
CA GLN A 41 -2.66 3.15 7.53
C GLN A 41 -1.96 2.36 8.64
N SER A 42 -2.40 1.14 8.91
CA SER A 42 -1.80 0.25 9.91
C SER A 42 -0.39 -0.19 9.50
N ILE A 43 -0.13 -0.41 8.21
CA ILE A 43 1.23 -0.68 7.70
C ILE A 43 2.17 0.49 8.07
N PHE A 44 1.76 1.73 7.83
CA PHE A 44 2.60 2.90 8.12
C PHE A 44 2.71 3.23 9.61
N ALA A 45 1.70 2.89 10.41
CA ALA A 45 1.74 3.07 11.86
C ALA A 45 2.83 2.23 12.54
N ASN A 46 3.22 1.10 11.93
CA ASN A 46 4.33 0.26 12.38
C ASN A 46 5.72 0.81 12.02
N LEU A 47 5.81 1.92 11.29
CA LEU A 47 7.07 2.53 10.88
C LEU A 47 7.32 3.83 11.65
N SER A 48 8.57 3.99 12.14
CA SER A 48 8.99 5.25 12.76
C SER A 48 8.84 6.42 11.78
N LEU A 49 8.65 7.63 12.32
CA LEU A 49 8.53 8.83 11.49
C LEU A 49 9.82 9.08 10.67
N GLU A 50 10.98 8.77 11.24
CA GLU A 50 12.28 8.91 10.57
C GLU A 50 12.40 7.98 9.35
N THR A 51 12.02 6.71 9.51
CA THR A 51 12.00 5.73 8.41
C THR A 51 11.09 6.19 7.28
N ARG A 52 9.92 6.76 7.62
CA ARG A 52 8.98 7.28 6.61
C ARG A 52 9.54 8.48 5.86
N LYS A 53 10.06 9.48 6.59
CA LYS A 53 10.60 10.73 6.02
C LYS A 53 11.85 10.54 5.16
N SER A 54 12.60 9.46 5.36
CA SER A 54 13.78 9.13 4.55
C SER A 54 13.50 8.06 3.48
N GLY A 55 12.43 7.27 3.65
CA GLY A 55 12.19 6.04 2.91
C GLY A 55 11.59 6.20 1.52
N THR A 56 11.93 5.25 0.65
CA THR A 56 11.28 5.03 -0.65
C THR A 56 10.33 3.83 -0.53
N LEU A 57 9.10 3.95 -1.04
CA LEU A 57 8.12 2.86 -1.09
C LEU A 57 7.90 2.43 -2.55
N VAL A 58 7.88 1.13 -2.83
CA VAL A 58 7.47 0.61 -4.15
C VAL A 58 6.01 0.16 -4.11
N ILE A 59 5.23 0.46 -5.14
CA ILE A 59 3.84 0.01 -5.28
C ILE A 59 3.63 -0.62 -6.66
N GLY A 60 3.06 -1.82 -6.68
CA GLY A 60 2.67 -2.52 -7.89
C GLY A 60 1.81 -3.73 -7.58
N GLY A 61 1.35 -4.44 -8.61
CA GLY A 61 0.46 -5.58 -8.45
C GLY A 61 0.31 -6.41 -9.71
N ASP A 62 -0.55 -7.43 -9.62
CA ASP A 62 -0.79 -8.40 -10.70
C ASP A 62 -1.80 -7.91 -11.76
N GLY A 63 -2.43 -6.75 -11.55
CA GLY A 63 -3.37 -6.15 -12.49
C GLY A 63 -4.82 -6.62 -12.34
N ARG A 64 -5.15 -7.41 -11.32
CA ARG A 64 -6.54 -7.79 -11.06
C ARG A 64 -7.42 -6.59 -10.78
N TYR A 65 -8.73 -6.82 -10.89
CA TYR A 65 -9.75 -5.83 -10.52
C TYR A 65 -9.48 -5.23 -9.14
N TYR A 66 -9.73 -3.93 -8.98
CA TYR A 66 -9.48 -3.12 -7.79
C TYR A 66 -8.00 -2.75 -7.49
N CYS A 67 -7.01 -3.26 -8.24
CA CYS A 67 -5.61 -2.89 -8.01
C CYS A 67 -5.33 -1.40 -8.22
N VAL A 68 -5.89 -0.79 -9.27
CA VAL A 68 -5.64 0.62 -9.58
C VAL A 68 -6.23 1.53 -8.49
N GLU A 69 -7.43 1.20 -7.99
CA GLU A 69 -8.11 1.88 -6.90
C GLU A 69 -7.31 1.76 -5.60
N ALA A 70 -6.91 0.53 -5.23
CA ALA A 70 -6.10 0.28 -4.04
C ALA A 70 -4.74 0.98 -4.11
N ALA A 71 -4.09 1.03 -5.29
CA ALA A 71 -2.83 1.75 -5.48
C ALA A 71 -3.02 3.26 -5.26
N LYS A 72 -4.09 3.86 -5.79
CA LYS A 72 -4.41 5.28 -5.56
C LYS A 72 -4.64 5.58 -4.08
N ILE A 73 -5.32 4.70 -3.36
CA ILE A 73 -5.50 4.81 -1.90
C ILE A 73 -4.14 4.74 -1.20
N ALA A 74 -3.31 3.74 -1.53
CA ALA A 74 -1.98 3.56 -0.98
C ALA A 74 -1.09 4.80 -1.18
N ILE A 75 -1.10 5.39 -2.38
CA ILE A 75 -0.34 6.60 -2.70
C ILE A 75 -0.77 7.79 -1.82
N LYS A 76 -2.08 8.03 -1.69
CA LYS A 76 -2.62 9.13 -0.88
C LYS A 76 -2.24 8.98 0.59
N ILE A 77 -2.40 7.78 1.14
CA ILE A 77 -2.09 7.51 2.55
C ILE A 77 -0.57 7.57 2.78
N ALA A 78 0.24 7.02 1.88
CA ALA A 78 1.70 7.10 1.96
C ALA A 78 2.19 8.56 1.97
N ALA A 79 1.65 9.40 1.08
CA ALA A 79 1.97 10.83 1.03
C ALA A 79 1.54 11.55 2.32
N ALA A 80 0.32 11.29 2.82
CA ALA A 80 -0.16 11.85 4.09
C ALA A 80 0.68 11.39 5.30
N ASN A 81 1.25 10.19 5.23
CA ASN A 81 2.16 9.63 6.25
C ASN A 81 3.63 10.03 6.04
N GLN A 82 3.92 10.98 5.15
CA GLN A 82 5.24 11.59 4.92
C GLN A 82 6.29 10.62 4.36
N ILE A 83 5.87 9.63 3.56
CA ILE A 83 6.81 8.85 2.75
C ILE A 83 7.53 9.78 1.76
N LYS A 84 8.87 9.76 1.78
CA LYS A 84 9.70 10.67 0.96
C LYS A 84 9.49 10.49 -0.54
N LYS A 85 9.47 9.24 -1.00
CA LYS A 85 9.40 8.89 -2.41
C LYS A 85 8.57 7.64 -2.63
N ILE A 86 7.74 7.65 -3.66
CA ILE A 86 6.93 6.51 -4.07
C ILE A 86 7.34 6.15 -5.50
N ILE A 87 7.72 4.90 -5.73
CA ILE A 87 7.98 4.32 -7.05
C ILE A 87 6.77 3.47 -7.40
N ILE A 88 6.10 3.79 -8.49
CA ILE A 88 4.88 3.09 -8.93
C ILE A 88 5.23 2.37 -10.22
N CYS A 89 4.91 1.07 -10.30
CA CYS A 89 5.05 0.35 -11.55
C CYS A 89 4.08 0.89 -12.60
N TYR A 90 4.46 0.87 -13.89
CA TYR A 90 3.63 1.42 -14.97
C TYR A 90 2.23 0.77 -14.97
N ASN A 91 1.17 1.59 -15.03
CA ASN A 91 -0.23 1.16 -14.87
C ASN A 91 -0.53 0.35 -13.59
N GLY A 92 0.33 0.43 -12.57
CA GLY A 92 0.26 -0.39 -11.36
C GLY A 92 0.70 -1.84 -11.56
N LEU A 93 1.21 -2.21 -12.74
CA LEU A 93 1.58 -3.59 -13.09
C LEU A 93 3.04 -3.88 -12.73
N GLY A 94 3.24 -4.77 -11.77
CA GLY A 94 4.56 -5.21 -11.36
C GLY A 94 4.49 -6.61 -10.75
N SER A 95 5.19 -7.56 -11.36
CA SER A 95 5.30 -8.90 -10.78
C SER A 95 6.03 -8.85 -9.43
N THR A 96 5.70 -9.77 -8.52
CA THR A 96 6.38 -9.86 -7.21
C THR A 96 7.91 -9.92 -7.34
N PRO A 97 8.51 -10.69 -8.29
CA PRO A 97 9.96 -10.65 -8.50
C PRO A 97 10.48 -9.30 -8.98
N ALA A 98 9.77 -8.63 -9.90
CA ALA A 98 10.17 -7.30 -10.37
C ALA A 98 10.12 -6.27 -9.23
N ILE A 99 9.08 -6.30 -8.40
CA ILE A 99 8.95 -5.41 -7.24
C ILE A 99 10.07 -5.70 -6.23
N SER A 100 10.36 -6.97 -5.94
CA SER A 100 11.49 -7.35 -5.06
C SER A 100 12.82 -6.82 -5.59
N HIS A 101 13.07 -6.93 -6.90
CA HIS A 101 14.26 -6.34 -7.52
C HIS A 101 14.30 -4.81 -7.35
N LEU A 102 13.17 -4.11 -7.54
CA LEU A 102 13.08 -2.66 -7.37
C LEU A 102 13.36 -2.22 -5.92
N ILE A 103 12.92 -2.98 -4.91
CA ILE A 103 13.23 -2.68 -3.51
C ILE A 103 14.75 -2.62 -3.31
N ASN A 104 15.47 -3.63 -3.78
CA ASN A 104 16.92 -3.69 -3.66
C ASN A 104 17.62 -2.62 -4.50
N LYS A 105 17.19 -2.43 -5.76
CA LYS A 105 17.80 -1.47 -6.68
C LYS A 105 17.73 -0.02 -6.18
N TYR A 106 16.64 0.33 -5.49
CA TYR A 106 16.41 1.70 -5.01
C TYR A 106 16.56 1.85 -3.50
N SER A 107 17.08 0.82 -2.81
CA SER A 107 17.17 0.78 -1.35
C SER A 107 15.87 1.22 -0.66
N ALA A 108 14.75 0.71 -1.17
CA ALA A 108 13.42 1.05 -0.66
C ALA A 108 13.22 0.46 0.74
N ILE A 109 12.41 1.12 1.56
CA ILE A 109 12.06 0.62 2.90
C ILE A 109 11.07 -0.54 2.84
N GLY A 110 10.49 -0.81 1.67
CA GLY A 110 9.58 -1.92 1.43
C GLY A 110 8.70 -1.68 0.20
N ALA A 111 7.67 -2.50 0.08
CA ALA A 111 6.68 -2.39 -0.98
C ALA A 111 5.26 -2.75 -0.51
N ILE A 112 4.27 -2.20 -1.21
CA ILE A 112 2.89 -2.70 -1.18
C ILE A 112 2.64 -3.42 -2.50
N ILE A 113 2.39 -4.74 -2.41
CA ILE A 113 2.16 -5.61 -3.58
C ILE A 113 0.68 -6.00 -3.60
N LEU A 114 -0.04 -5.53 -4.63
CA LEU A 114 -1.47 -5.74 -4.82
C LEU A 114 -1.69 -7.02 -5.64
N THR A 115 -1.78 -8.15 -4.94
CA THR A 115 -1.97 -9.47 -5.57
C THR A 115 -2.66 -10.44 -4.63
N ALA A 116 -3.40 -11.39 -5.19
CA ALA A 116 -3.87 -12.58 -4.48
C ALA A 116 -3.15 -13.86 -4.99
N SER A 117 -2.02 -13.72 -5.68
CA SER A 117 -1.22 -14.81 -6.25
C SER A 117 -2.06 -15.69 -7.19
N HIS A 118 -2.35 -16.92 -6.79
CA HIS A 118 -3.08 -17.90 -7.61
C HIS A 118 -4.60 -17.84 -7.44
N ASN A 119 -5.11 -16.98 -6.55
CA ASN A 119 -6.54 -16.79 -6.31
C ASN A 119 -7.23 -16.00 -7.43
#